data_AF-A0A256XQQ5-F1
#
_entry.id   AF-A0A256XQQ5-F1
#
_cell.length_a   1.000
_cell.length_b   1.000
_cell.length_c   1.000
_cell.angle_alpha   90.00
_cell.angle_beta   90.00
_cell.angle_gamma   90.00
#
_symmetry.space_group_name_H-M   'P 1'
#
loop_
_entity.id
_entity.type
_entity.pdbx_description
1 polymer ?
#
loop_
_entity_poly.entity_id
_entity_poly.type
_entity_poly.pdbx_seq_one_letter_code
_entity_poly.pdbx_strand_id
1 'polypeptide(L)' 'MKDIDSLAKLILLYAKKDVFNGIGRVFIDSLIREGYSYDDILKAIDKISYMYDVRIVGNIIKIKF' A
#
# COMPACT_ATOMS: atom_id res chain seq x y z
N MET A 1 -7.07 15.38 -9.20
CA MET A 1 -5.63 15.03 -9.08
C MET A 1 -5.56 13.85 -8.14
N LYS A 2 -4.89 12.74 -8.51
CA LYS A 2 -4.72 11.63 -7.56
C LYS A 2 -3.74 12.09 -6.48
N ASP A 3 -4.23 12.31 -5.27
CA ASP A 3 -3.40 12.76 -4.16
C ASP A 3 -2.84 11.57 -3.37
N ILE A 4 -1.67 11.78 -2.74
CA ILE A 4 -0.94 10.75 -1.98
C ILE A 4 -1.75 10.27 -0.77
N ASP A 5 -2.55 11.14 -0.17
CA ASP A 5 -3.41 10.79 0.97
C ASP A 5 -4.49 9.78 0.59
N SER A 6 -5.13 9.98 -0.55
CA SER A 6 -6.10 9.04 -1.12
C SER A 6 -5.45 7.71 -1.45
N LEU A 7 -4.23 7.71 -2.02
CA LEU A 7 -3.49 6.46 -2.29
C LEU A 7 -3.13 5.72 -0.99
N ALA A 8 -2.70 6.43 0.05
CA ALA A 8 -2.41 5.81 1.34
C ALA A 8 -3.65 5.15 1.96
N LYS A 9 -4.80 5.83 1.91
CA LYS A 9 -6.09 5.25 2.34
C LYS A 9 -6.49 4.03 1.51
N LEU A 10 -6.26 4.08 0.20
CA LEU A 10 -6.53 2.98 -0.72
C LEU A 10 -5.66 1.76 -0.41
N ILE A 11 -4.36 1.95 -0.20
CA ILE A 11 -3.42 0.90 0.20
C ILE A 11 -3.89 0.24 1.50
N LEU A 12 -4.25 1.01 2.52
CA LEU A 12 -4.78 0.48 3.77
C LEU A 12 -6.10 -0.28 3.58
N LEU A 13 -6.99 0.23 2.73
CA LEU A 13 -8.25 -0.44 2.40
C LEU A 13 -7.99 -1.80 1.73
N TYR A 14 -7.06 -1.86 0.77
CA TYR A 14 -6.72 -3.09 0.07
C TYR A 14 -6.04 -4.09 1.01
N ALA A 15 -5.13 -3.61 1.86
CA ALA A 15 -4.47 -4.44 2.86
C ALA A 15 -5.46 -5.06 3.85
N LYS A 16 -6.51 -4.33 4.25
CA LYS A 16 -7.58 -4.85 5.12
C LYS A 16 -8.50 -5.86 4.42
N LYS A 17 -8.60 -5.83 3.09
CA LYS A 17 -9.39 -6.79 2.31
C LYS A 17 -8.65 -8.11 2.08
N ASP A 18 -7.33 -8.08 1.97
CA ASP A 18 -6.49 -9.26 1.77
C ASP A 18 -5.54 -9.47 2.96
N VAL A 19 -6.05 -10.06 4.04
CA VAL A 19 -5.29 -10.35 5.26
C VAL A 19 -4.96 -11.84 5.32
N PHE A 20 -3.68 -12.16 5.52
CA PHE A 20 -3.21 -13.51 5.77
C PHE A 20 -2.32 -13.52 7.03
N ASN A 21 -2.67 -14.34 8.03
CA ASN A 21 -1.95 -14.41 9.31
C ASN A 21 -1.73 -13.05 9.99
N GLY A 22 -2.74 -12.18 9.97
CA GLY A 22 -2.67 -10.84 10.57
C GLY A 22 -1.84 -9.82 9.77
N ILE A 23 -1.36 -10.19 8.59
CA ILE A 23 -0.61 -9.30 7.68
C ILE A 23 -1.51 -8.97 6.49
N GLY A 24 -1.82 -7.70 6.32
CA GLY A 24 -2.48 -7.19 5.13
C GLY A 24 -1.52 -7.15 3.95
N ARG A 25 -2.01 -7.49 2.76
CA ARG A 25 -1.20 -7.58 1.54
C ARG A 25 -1.79 -6.70 0.44
N VAL A 26 -0.92 -6.01 -0.29
CA VAL A 26 -1.30 -5.20 -1.46
C VAL A 26 -0.31 -5.46 -2.57
N PHE A 27 -0.81 -5.75 -3.77
CA PHE A 27 0.03 -5.91 -4.97
C PHE A 27 0.30 -4.55 -5.61
N ILE A 28 1.57 -4.23 -5.81
CA ILE A 28 2.01 -2.97 -6.43
C ILE A 28 1.47 -2.88 -7.86
N ASP A 29 1.50 -3.98 -8.61
CA ASP A 29 0.94 -4.04 -9.97
C ASP A 29 -0.54 -3.67 -10.04
N SER A 30 -1.32 -3.96 -8.99
CA SER A 30 -2.73 -3.56 -8.96
C SER A 30 -2.86 -2.04 -8.86
N LEU A 31 -2.01 -1.38 -8.08
CA LEU A 31 -1.97 0.08 -7.99
C LEU A 31 -1.45 0.71 -9.30
N ILE A 32 -0.44 0.09 -9.94
CA ILE A 32 0.06 0.53 -11.24
C ILE A 32 -1.02 0.42 -12.32
N ARG A 33 -1.79 -0.68 -12.36
CA ARG A 33 -2.92 -0.84 -13.29
C ARG A 33 -4.04 0.17 -13.07
N GLU A 34 -4.23 0.62 -11.84
CA GLU A 34 -5.14 1.73 -11.54
C GLU A 34 -4.59 3.10 -11.99
N GLY A 35 -3.33 3.16 -12.43
CA GLY A 35 -2.68 4.33 -12.99
C GLY A 35 -1.96 5.17 -11.92
N TYR A 36 -1.46 4.55 -10.86
CA TYR A 36 -0.52 5.18 -9.93
C TYR A 36 0.92 4.92 -10.37
N SER A 37 1.79 5.92 -10.27
CA SER A 37 3.21 5.71 -10.52
C SER A 37 3.86 4.99 -9.34
N TYR A 38 4.98 4.30 -9.60
CA TYR A 38 5.75 3.66 -8.53
C TYR A 38 6.23 4.68 -7.49
N ASP A 39 6.63 5.87 -7.91
CA ASP A 39 7.06 6.95 -7.02
C ASP A 39 5.93 7.43 -6.10
N ASP A 40 4.70 7.54 -6.61
CA ASP A 40 3.55 7.90 -5.79
C ASP A 40 3.23 6.81 -4.76
N ILE A 41 3.35 5.54 -5.16
CA ILE A 41 3.19 4.39 -4.27
C ILE A 41 4.23 4.43 -3.15
N LEU A 42 5.49 4.70 -3.46
CA LEU A 42 6.55 4.81 -2.45
C LEU A 42 6.28 5.96 -1.47
N LYS A 43 5.87 7.14 -1.96
CA LYS A 43 5.49 8.28 -1.10
C LYS A 43 4.31 7.96 -0.19
N ALA A 44 3.32 7.24 -0.70
CA ALA A 44 2.18 6.79 0.11
C ALA A 44 2.62 5.76 1.16
N ILE A 45 3.49 4.81 0.81
CA ILE A 45 4.05 3.83 1.74
C ILE A 45 4.83 4.53 2.86
N ASP A 46 5.69 5.50 2.51
CA ASP A 46 6.45 6.29 3.49
C ASP A 46 5.50 6.92 4.52
N LYS A 47 4.42 7.54 4.05
CA LYS A 47 3.38 8.12 4.91
C LYS A 47 2.69 7.11 5.84
N ILE A 48 2.43 5.90 5.36
CA ILE A 48 1.76 4.84 6.14
C ILE A 48 2.74 4.22 7.16
N SER A 49 4.03 4.19 6.84
CA SER A 49 5.07 3.58 7.68
C SER A 49 5.26 4.28 9.03
N TYR A 50 4.84 5.54 9.16
CA TYR A 50 4.81 6.25 10.44
C TYR A 50 3.78 5.68 11.43
N MET A 51 2.77 4.95 10.97
CA MET A 51 1.68 4.42 11.80
C MET A 51 1.65 2.89 11.89
N TYR A 52 2.24 2.20 10.92
CA TYR A 52 2.17 0.75 10.79
C TYR A 52 3.53 0.16 10.41
N ASP A 53 3.77 -1.12 10.73
CA ASP A 53 4.94 -1.85 10.20
C ASP A 53 4.65 -2.26 8.75
N VAL A 54 5.34 -1.59 7.82
CA VAL A 54 5.19 -1.79 6.38
C VAL A 54 6.48 -2.34 5.79
N ARG A 55 6.37 -3.41 4.98
CA ARG A 55 7.51 -4.01 4.26
C ARG A 55 7.14 -4.28 2.82
N ILE A 56 8.08 -4.04 1.91
CA ILE A 56 7.95 -4.40 0.49
C ILE A 56 8.74 -5.69 0.25
N VAL A 57 8.10 -6.71 -0.32
CA VAL A 57 8.73 -7.97 -0.71
C VAL A 57 8.35 -8.26 -2.16
N GLY A 58 9.27 -7.99 -3.09
CA GLY A 58 8.99 -8.04 -4.52
C GLY A 58 7.85 -7.09 -4.90
N ASN A 59 6.77 -7.63 -5.46
CA ASN A 59 5.56 -6.90 -5.87
C ASN A 59 4.52 -6.73 -4.74
N ILE A 60 4.83 -7.12 -3.50
CA ILE A 60 3.84 -7.14 -2.42
C ILE A 60 4.24 -6.16 -1.32
N ILE A 61 3.35 -5.21 -1.04
CA ILE A 61 3.36 -4.40 0.18
C ILE A 61 2.69 -5.22 1.28
N LYS A 62 3.40 -5.44 2.38
CA LYS A 62 2.91 -6.11 3.59
C LYS A 62 2.71 -5.07 4.67
N ILE A 63 1.57 -5.10 5.34
CA ILE A 63 1.21 -4.17 6.41
C ILE A 63 0.76 -4.98 7.62
N LYS A 64 1.40 -4.75 8.77
CA LYS A 64 0.94 -5.28 10.05
C LYS A 64 0.13 -4.21 10.77
N PHE A 65 -1.11 -4.54 11.09
CA PHE A 65 -2.04 -3.67 11.83
C PHE A 65 -1.84 -3.78 13.34
#